data_AF-A0A954I3N5-F1
#
_entry.id   AF-A0A954I3N5-F1
#
_cell.length_a   1.000
_cell.length_b   1.000
_cell.length_c   1.000
_cell.angle_alpha   90.00
_cell.angle_beta   90.00
_cell.angle_gamma   90.00
#
_symmetry.space_group_name_H-M   'P 1'
#
loop_
_entity.id
_entity.type
_entity.pdbx_description
1 polymer ?
#
loop_
_entity_poly.entity_id
_entity_poly.type
_entity_poly.pdbx_seq_one_letter_code
_entity_poly.pdbx_strand_id
1 'polypeptide(L)'
;PLPPELLGSLEVTVPIGELGSLRLGLSPVELERRIGVLREDLVRQTTLIGGLTLVIVAAAVFLISALVRRGERLEAQAAEAERLAYLGTLAAGLAHEIRNPLNSLSLNMQMLEEEIAEPRQRSAQQRLLAITRSELGRLERLVTDFLSYARPRPLRREVLPARELLEAVREVLAAQA
;
A
#
# COMPACT_ATOMS: atom_id res chain seq x y z
N PRO A 1 11.00 -83.72 -29.02
CA PRO A 1 12.25 -82.93 -28.99
C PRO A 1 12.05 -81.60 -29.74
N LEU A 2 11.73 -80.53 -29.02
CA LEU A 2 11.60 -79.18 -29.57
C LEU A 2 12.98 -78.51 -29.73
N PRO A 3 13.16 -77.61 -30.71
CA PRO A 3 14.43 -76.94 -30.99
C PRO A 3 14.84 -75.95 -29.88
N PRO A 4 16.16 -75.74 -29.68
CA PRO A 4 16.73 -74.96 -28.56
C PRO A 4 16.61 -73.42 -28.68
N GLU A 5 15.90 -72.90 -29.68
CA GLU A 5 15.79 -71.45 -29.95
C GLU A 5 14.79 -70.71 -29.04
N LEU A 6 14.05 -71.43 -28.19
CA LEU A 6 13.01 -70.89 -27.29
C LEU A 6 13.53 -70.48 -25.88
N LEU A 7 14.85 -70.35 -25.69
CA LEU A 7 15.47 -70.08 -24.38
C LEU A 7 15.32 -68.63 -23.86
N GLY A 8 14.48 -67.82 -24.49
CA GLY A 8 14.27 -66.44 -24.07
C GLY A 8 12.96 -65.88 -24.57
N SER A 9 11.86 -66.63 -24.56
CA SER A 9 10.52 -66.09 -24.81
C SER A 9 9.65 -66.26 -23.58
N LEU A 10 9.07 -65.18 -23.05
CA LEU A 10 8.08 -65.24 -21.99
C LEU A 10 6.79 -65.84 -22.60
N GLU A 11 6.47 -67.08 -22.26
CA GLU A 11 5.25 -67.74 -22.74
C GLU A 11 4.06 -67.31 -21.88
N VAL A 12 3.22 -66.41 -22.41
CA VAL A 12 1.93 -66.08 -21.78
C VAL A 12 0.87 -67.01 -22.36
N THR A 13 0.24 -67.80 -21.49
CA THR A 13 -0.83 -68.72 -21.89
C THR A 13 -2.18 -68.08 -21.60
N VAL A 14 -2.92 -67.71 -22.65
CA VAL A 14 -4.28 -67.17 -22.52
C VAL A 14 -5.27 -68.30 -22.79
N PRO A 15 -6.13 -68.67 -21.82
CA PRO A 15 -7.17 -69.66 -22.04
C PRO A 15 -8.28 -69.07 -22.93
N ILE A 16 -8.63 -69.76 -24.02
CA ILE A 16 -9.73 -69.35 -24.92
C ILE A 16 -10.87 -70.36 -24.81
N GLY A 17 -11.50 -70.42 -23.63
CA GLY A 17 -12.62 -71.34 -23.37
C GLY A 17 -12.25 -72.82 -23.62
N GLU A 18 -13.17 -73.59 -24.21
CA GLU A 18 -12.97 -75.01 -24.53
C GLU A 18 -12.07 -75.28 -25.75
N LEU A 19 -11.67 -74.24 -26.50
CA LEU A 19 -10.92 -74.36 -27.76
C LEU A 19 -9.41 -74.58 -27.57
N GLY A 20 -8.93 -74.55 -26.31
CA GLY A 20 -7.54 -74.78 -25.95
C GLY A 20 -6.82 -73.52 -25.45
N SER A 21 -5.49 -73.62 -25.36
CA SER A 21 -4.63 -72.57 -24.81
C SER A 21 -3.76 -71.93 -25.90
N LEU A 22 -3.83 -70.60 -26.06
CA LEU A 22 -2.95 -69.86 -26.97
C LEU A 22 -1.65 -69.52 -26.23
N ARG A 23 -0.51 -70.02 -26.72
CA ARG A 23 0.83 -69.67 -26.20
C ARG A 23 1.42 -68.55 -27.05
N LEU A 24 1.52 -67.36 -26.49
CA LEU A 24 2.18 -66.21 -27.13
C LEU A 24 3.63 -66.15 -26.63
N GLY A 25 4.58 -66.42 -27.53
CA GLY A 25 6.00 -66.24 -27.26
C GLY A 25 6.36 -64.76 -27.40
N LEU A 26 6.53 -64.06 -26.28
CA LEU A 26 7.01 -62.68 -26.28
C LEU A 26 8.51 -62.67 -26.03
N SER A 27 9.31 -62.11 -26.95
CA SER A 27 10.73 -61.88 -26.68
C SER A 27 10.87 -60.82 -25.57
N PRO A 28 11.45 -61.15 -24.39
CA PRO A 28 11.71 -60.22 -23.30
C PRO A 28 12.55 -59.03 -23.77
N VAL A 29 13.45 -59.25 -24.73
CA VAL A 29 14.29 -58.19 -25.31
C VAL A 29 13.44 -57.15 -26.05
N GLU A 30 12.42 -57.60 -26.79
CA GLU A 30 11.52 -56.70 -27.52
C GLU A 30 10.51 -56.01 -26.56
N LEU A 31 10.08 -56.70 -25.50
CA LEU A 31 9.24 -56.14 -24.46
C LEU A 31 9.98 -55.07 -23.66
N GLU A 32 11.21 -55.32 -23.24
CA GLU A 32 12.07 -54.35 -22.54
C GLU A 32 12.37 -53.14 -23.40
N ARG A 33 12.65 -53.34 -24.70
CA ARG A 33 12.88 -52.25 -25.66
C ARG A 33 11.64 -51.34 -25.82
N ARG A 34 10.44 -51.92 -25.92
CA ARG A 34 9.17 -51.16 -26.02
C ARG A 34 8.79 -50.45 -24.71
N ILE A 35 9.01 -51.10 -23.57
CA ILE A 35 8.78 -50.51 -22.25
C ILE A 35 9.74 -49.34 -22.00
N GLY A 36 11.01 -49.46 -22.44
CA GLY A 36 12.00 -48.38 -22.34
C GLY A 36 11.58 -47.11 -23.06
N VAL A 37 11.18 -47.23 -24.33
CA VAL A 37 10.71 -46.09 -25.15
C VAL A 37 9.47 -45.42 -24.53
N LEU A 38 8.48 -46.20 -24.09
CA LEU A 38 7.28 -45.66 -23.45
C LEU A 38 7.60 -44.92 -22.14
N ARG A 39 8.49 -45.47 -21.30
CA ARG A 39 8.89 -44.82 -20.05
C ARG A 39 9.59 -43.48 -20.29
N GLU A 40 10.46 -43.41 -21.29
CA GLU A 40 11.18 -42.18 -21.65
C GLU A 40 10.20 -41.08 -22.11
N ASP A 41 9.22 -41.43 -22.96
CA ASP A 41 8.17 -40.50 -23.40
C ASP A 41 7.29 -40.01 -22.23
N LEU A 42 6.89 -40.91 -21.31
CA LEU A 42 6.10 -40.52 -20.13
C LEU A 42 6.89 -39.59 -19.19
N VAL A 43 8.17 -39.86 -18.94
CA VAL A 43 9.02 -39.00 -18.10
C VAL A 43 9.21 -37.64 -18.76
N ARG A 44 9.40 -37.59 -20.08
CA ARG A 44 9.50 -36.33 -20.82
C ARG A 44 8.19 -35.52 -20.77
N GLN A 45 7.04 -36.16 -20.94
CA GLN A 45 5.76 -35.47 -20.84
C GLN A 45 5.46 -34.94 -19.43
N THR A 46 5.70 -35.74 -18.39
CA THR A 46 5.45 -35.31 -17.00
C THR A 46 6.36 -34.17 -16.58
N THR A 47 7.64 -34.18 -17.00
CA THR A 47 8.57 -33.07 -16.74
C THR A 47 8.20 -31.79 -17.48
N LEU A 48 7.73 -31.88 -18.72
CA LEU A 48 7.23 -30.71 -19.48
C LEU A 48 5.98 -30.10 -18.84
N ILE A 49 4.99 -30.92 -18.47
CA ILE A 49 3.76 -30.45 -17.82
C ILE A 49 4.07 -29.82 -16.45
N GLY A 50 4.94 -30.47 -15.66
CA GLY A 50 5.38 -29.93 -14.37
C GLY A 50 6.10 -28.59 -14.52
N GLY A 51 7.02 -28.48 -15.48
CA GLY A 51 7.70 -27.24 -15.79
C GLY A 51 6.75 -26.13 -16.23
N LEU A 52 5.82 -26.42 -17.14
CA LEU A 52 4.80 -25.46 -17.59
C LEU A 52 3.92 -24.99 -16.44
N THR A 53 3.47 -25.91 -15.58
CA THR A 53 2.65 -25.60 -14.41
C THR A 53 3.40 -24.69 -13.45
N LEU A 54 4.68 -24.99 -13.19
CA LEU A 54 5.53 -24.18 -12.33
C LEU A 54 5.72 -22.76 -12.90
N VAL A 55 5.94 -22.64 -14.21
CA VAL A 55 6.06 -21.34 -14.89
C VAL A 55 4.77 -20.54 -14.78
N ILE A 56 3.61 -21.16 -14.98
CA ILE A 56 2.30 -20.51 -14.84
C ILE A 56 2.09 -20.02 -13.42
N VAL A 57 2.38 -20.85 -12.40
CA VAL A 57 2.24 -20.48 -10.99
C VAL A 57 3.20 -19.33 -10.64
N ALA A 58 4.46 -19.39 -11.07
CA ALA A 58 5.42 -18.32 -10.85
C ALA A 58 4.99 -17.00 -11.51
N ALA A 59 4.49 -17.06 -12.75
CA ALA A 59 3.96 -15.91 -13.45
C ALA A 59 2.73 -15.32 -12.74
N ALA A 60 1.82 -16.16 -12.24
CA ALA A 60 0.65 -15.73 -11.48
C ALA A 60 1.05 -15.02 -10.18
N VAL A 61 1.96 -15.60 -9.39
CA VAL A 61 2.48 -15.00 -8.16
C VAL A 61 3.17 -13.66 -8.43
N PHE A 62 3.99 -13.60 -9.49
CA PHE A 62 4.64 -12.36 -9.91
C PHE A 62 3.62 -11.29 -10.28
N LEU A 63 2.61 -11.63 -11.08
CA LEU A 63 1.56 -10.70 -11.52
C LEU A 63 0.74 -10.18 -10.33
N ILE A 64 0.31 -11.07 -9.43
CA ILE A 64 -0.43 -10.70 -8.21
C ILE A 64 0.43 -9.74 -7.37
N SER A 65 1.70 -10.08 -7.16
CA SER A 65 2.62 -9.24 -6.39
C SER A 65 2.81 -7.87 -7.04
N ALA A 66 2.88 -7.80 -8.37
CA ALA A 66 2.99 -6.55 -9.11
C ALA A 66 1.71 -5.70 -9.00
N LEU A 67 0.53 -6.34 -9.05
CA LEU A 67 -0.77 -5.68 -8.90
C LEU A 67 -0.94 -5.11 -7.48
N VAL A 68 -0.60 -5.87 -6.44
CA VAL A 68 -0.67 -5.41 -5.05
C VAL A 68 0.22 -4.18 -4.84
N ARG A 69 1.49 -4.24 -5.26
CA ARG A 69 2.42 -3.10 -5.17
C ARG A 69 1.91 -1.87 -5.93
N ARG A 70 1.22 -2.08 -7.06
CA ARG A 70 0.61 -0.98 -7.82
C ARG A 70 -0.57 -0.37 -7.08
N GLY A 71 -1.41 -1.20 -6.45
CA GLY A 71 -2.49 -0.76 -5.57
C GLY A 71 -1.98 0.10 -4.43
N GLU A 72 -1.00 -0.39 -3.66
CA GLU A 72 -0.39 0.35 -2.54
C GLU A 72 0.17 1.71 -2.97
N ARG A 73 0.82 1.78 -4.14
CA ARG A 73 1.33 3.05 -4.69
C ARG A 73 0.23 4.03 -5.04
N LEU A 74 -0.86 3.55 -5.64
CA LEU A 74 -2.00 4.39 -6.00
C LEU A 74 -2.73 4.88 -4.76
N GLU A 75 -2.90 4.03 -3.75
CA GLU A 75 -3.46 4.42 -2.45
C GLU A 75 -2.60 5.48 -1.76
N ALA A 76 -1.28 5.29 -1.72
CA ALA A 76 -0.36 6.29 -1.16
C ALA A 76 -0.42 7.63 -1.92
N GLN A 77 -0.50 7.59 -3.25
CA GLN A 77 -0.66 8.80 -4.07
C GLN A 77 -2.01 9.47 -3.85
N ALA A 78 -3.09 8.70 -3.73
CA ALA A 78 -4.43 9.21 -3.47
C ALA A 78 -4.50 9.87 -2.08
N ALA A 79 -3.92 9.23 -1.06
CA ALA A 79 -3.85 9.78 0.29
C ALA A 79 -3.04 11.09 0.34
N GLU A 80 -1.92 11.17 -0.38
CA GLU A 80 -1.16 12.42 -0.49
C GLU A 80 -1.93 13.51 -1.25
N ALA A 81 -2.62 13.15 -2.33
CA ALA A 81 -3.47 14.08 -3.08
C ALA A 81 -4.63 14.62 -2.23
N GLU A 82 -5.29 13.76 -1.44
CA GLU A 82 -6.35 14.14 -0.51
C GLU A 82 -5.81 15.08 0.58
N ARG A 83 -4.65 14.74 1.17
CA ARG A 83 -3.96 15.60 2.14
C ARG A 83 -3.65 16.97 1.55
N LEU A 84 -3.13 17.04 0.33
CA LEU A 84 -2.83 18.31 -0.34
C LEU A 84 -4.10 19.10 -0.67
N ALA A 85 -5.18 18.45 -1.09
CA ALA A 85 -6.47 19.10 -1.35
C ALA A 85 -7.06 19.71 -0.06
N TYR A 86 -6.97 18.97 1.05
CA TYR A 86 -7.37 19.47 2.37
C TYR A 86 -6.52 20.67 2.81
N LEU A 87 -5.19 20.58 2.69
CA LEU A 87 -4.30 21.70 2.97
C LEU A 87 -4.58 22.92 2.08
N GLY A 88 -4.89 22.70 0.80
CA GLY A 88 -5.28 23.77 -0.13
C GLY A 88 -6.57 24.46 0.30
N THR A 89 -7.56 23.69 0.74
CA THR A 89 -8.83 24.23 1.26
C THR A 89 -8.61 25.05 2.53
N LEU A 90 -7.81 24.52 3.47
CA LEU A 90 -7.43 25.25 4.68
C LEU A 90 -6.62 26.51 4.36
N ALA A 91 -5.68 26.45 3.41
CA ALA A 91 -4.88 27.60 3.00
C ALA A 91 -5.75 28.71 2.38
N ALA A 92 -6.77 28.35 1.59
CA ALA A 92 -7.73 29.30 1.06
C ALA A 92 -8.56 29.97 2.17
N GLY A 93 -9.02 29.18 3.15
CA GLY A 93 -9.70 29.69 4.35
C GLY A 93 -8.80 30.64 5.15
N LEU A 94 -7.54 30.24 5.37
CA LEU A 94 -6.55 31.05 6.06
C LEU A 94 -6.29 32.37 5.33
N ALA A 95 -6.16 32.35 4.00
CA ALA A 95 -5.98 33.57 3.22
C ALA A 95 -7.14 34.55 3.43
N HIS A 96 -8.37 34.03 3.51
CA HIS A 96 -9.54 34.84 3.83
C HIS A 96 -9.47 35.39 5.26
N GLU A 97 -9.11 34.55 6.23
CA GLU A 97 -8.99 34.94 7.64
C GLU A 97 -7.83 35.90 7.93
N ILE A 98 -6.76 35.90 7.12
CA ILE A 98 -5.64 36.85 7.13
C ILE A 98 -6.05 38.19 6.53
N ARG A 99 -6.87 38.17 5.46
CA ARG A 99 -7.31 39.41 4.80
C ARG A 99 -8.14 40.29 5.73
N ASN A 100 -8.91 39.68 6.63
CA ASN A 100 -9.74 40.39 7.60
C ASN A 100 -8.94 41.28 8.59
N PRO A 101 -7.98 40.76 9.39
CA PRO A 101 -7.15 41.55 10.28
C PRO A 101 -6.29 42.55 9.52
N LEU A 102 -5.80 42.22 8.31
CA LEU A 102 -5.05 43.17 7.47
C LEU A 102 -5.89 44.38 7.05
N ASN A 103 -7.15 44.18 6.66
CA ASN A 103 -8.06 45.28 6.35
C ASN A 103 -8.32 46.15 7.59
N SER A 104 -8.54 45.52 8.76
CA SER A 104 -8.72 46.22 10.04
C SER A 104 -7.48 47.05 10.40
N LEU A 105 -6.28 46.47 10.24
CA LEU A 105 -5.00 47.16 10.43
C LEU A 105 -4.88 48.39 9.51
N SER A 106 -5.18 48.24 8.21
CA SER A 106 -5.13 49.34 7.26
C SER A 106 -6.09 50.48 7.64
N LEU A 107 -7.31 50.15 8.04
CA LEU A 107 -8.31 51.14 8.45
C LEU A 107 -7.86 51.86 9.73
N ASN A 108 -7.36 51.11 10.72
CA ASN A 108 -6.87 51.69 11.97
C ASN A 108 -5.65 52.58 11.75
N MET A 109 -4.74 52.21 10.83
CA MET A 109 -3.61 53.05 10.47
C MET A 109 -4.06 54.35 9.77
N GLN A 110 -5.01 54.30 8.85
CA GLN A 110 -5.60 55.51 8.23
C GLN A 110 -6.22 56.43 9.27
N MET A 111 -7.02 55.88 10.19
CA MET A 111 -7.60 56.67 11.29
C MET A 111 -6.51 57.27 12.20
N LEU A 112 -5.41 56.54 12.43
CA LEU A 112 -4.28 57.04 13.21
C LEU A 112 -3.58 58.20 12.50
N GLU A 113 -3.39 58.12 11.18
CA GLU A 113 -2.80 59.19 10.37
C GLU A 113 -3.65 60.47 10.42
N GLU A 114 -4.98 60.35 10.26
CA GLU A 114 -5.91 61.48 10.41
C GLU A 114 -5.82 62.13 11.80
N GLU A 115 -5.70 61.30 12.83
CA GLU A 115 -5.67 61.76 14.23
C GLU A 115 -4.29 62.30 14.65
N ILE A 116 -3.23 61.99 13.91
CA ILE A 116 -1.91 62.63 14.04
C ILE A 116 -1.91 63.98 13.29
N ALA A 117 -2.53 64.05 12.11
CA ALA A 117 -2.63 65.28 11.31
C ALA A 117 -3.51 66.34 11.98
N GLU A 118 -4.62 65.92 12.59
CA GLU A 118 -5.50 66.76 13.41
C GLU A 118 -5.64 66.15 14.81
N PRO A 119 -4.76 66.49 15.77
CA PRO A 119 -4.80 65.94 17.12
C PRO A 119 -6.08 66.33 17.86
N ARG A 120 -7.08 65.44 17.89
CA ARG A 120 -8.34 65.66 18.62
C ARG A 120 -8.25 65.13 20.05
N GLN A 121 -7.92 63.85 20.23
CA GLN A 121 -7.81 63.20 21.55
C GLN A 121 -6.73 62.12 21.58
N ARG A 122 -5.82 62.23 22.57
CA ARG A 122 -4.73 61.24 22.79
C ARG A 122 -5.26 59.83 23.14
N SER A 123 -6.45 59.74 23.74
CA SER A 123 -7.11 58.49 24.11
C SER A 123 -7.57 57.68 22.89
N ALA A 124 -7.97 58.34 21.80
CA ALA A 124 -8.41 57.69 20.58
C ALA A 124 -7.22 57.08 19.81
N GLN A 125 -6.10 57.82 19.71
CA GLN A 125 -4.83 57.32 19.17
C GLN A 125 -4.34 56.06 19.93
N GLN A 126 -4.41 56.08 21.26
CA GLN A 126 -4.04 54.92 22.09
C GLN A 126 -4.95 53.71 21.85
N ARG A 127 -6.26 53.95 21.66
CA ARG A 127 -7.23 52.88 21.35
C ARG A 127 -6.95 52.25 19.99
N LEU A 128 -6.72 53.05 18.96
CA LEU A 128 -6.39 52.57 17.61
C LEU A 128 -5.09 51.75 17.61
N LEU A 129 -4.05 52.21 18.31
CA LEU A 129 -2.80 51.45 18.49
C LEU A 129 -3.02 50.11 19.22
N ALA A 130 -3.91 50.09 20.23
CA ALA A 130 -4.24 48.86 20.95
C ALA A 130 -4.96 47.84 20.06
N ILE A 131 -5.92 48.28 19.24
CA ILE A 131 -6.62 47.42 18.28
C ILE A 131 -5.62 46.86 17.25
N THR A 132 -4.78 47.72 16.68
CA THR A 132 -3.72 47.32 15.74
C THR A 132 -2.80 46.25 16.32
N ARG A 133 -2.33 46.41 17.56
CA ARG A 133 -1.51 45.39 18.23
C ARG A 133 -2.25 44.07 18.43
N SER A 134 -3.54 44.12 18.77
CA SER A 134 -4.35 42.91 18.94
C SER A 134 -4.51 42.14 17.64
N GLU A 135 -4.77 42.83 16.52
CA GLU A 135 -4.89 42.19 15.20
C GLU A 135 -3.58 41.56 14.73
N LEU A 136 -2.44 42.20 15.01
CA LEU A 136 -1.13 41.62 14.70
C LEU A 136 -0.89 40.31 15.47
N GLY A 137 -1.23 40.28 16.77
CA GLY A 137 -1.13 39.05 17.57
C GLY A 137 -2.14 37.97 17.16
N ARG A 138 -3.29 38.34 16.61
CA ARG A 138 -4.24 37.39 16.01
C ARG A 138 -3.66 36.79 14.72
N LEU A 139 -3.04 37.61 13.88
CA LEU A 139 -2.38 37.17 12.64
C LEU A 139 -1.24 36.18 12.92
N GLU A 140 -0.39 36.49 13.91
CA GLU A 140 0.73 35.64 14.30
C GLU A 140 0.27 34.25 14.77
N ARG A 141 -0.80 34.19 15.57
CA ARG A 141 -1.41 32.91 16.00
C ARG A 141 -1.95 32.11 14.81
N LEU A 142 -2.72 32.74 13.93
CA LEU A 142 -3.27 32.08 12.74
C LEU A 142 -2.18 31.46 11.85
N VAL A 143 -1.11 32.20 11.59
CA VAL A 143 0.03 31.70 10.79
C VAL A 143 0.75 30.56 11.52
N THR A 144 0.98 30.70 12.83
CA THR A 144 1.66 29.68 13.64
C THR A 144 0.87 28.37 13.67
N ASP A 145 -0.43 28.45 13.91
CA ASP A 145 -1.32 27.29 13.95
C ASP A 145 -1.35 26.59 12.59
N PHE A 146 -1.44 27.34 11.49
CA PHE A 146 -1.40 26.77 10.15
C PHE A 146 -0.07 26.06 9.84
N LEU A 147 1.08 26.69 10.14
CA LEU A 147 2.39 26.08 9.94
C LEU A 147 2.59 24.83 10.80
N SER A 148 1.99 24.79 11.99
CA SER A 148 2.03 23.61 12.86
C SER A 148 1.29 22.41 12.26
N TYR A 149 0.18 22.66 11.56
CA TYR A 149 -0.62 21.64 10.86
C TYR A 149 0.00 21.21 9.52
N ALA A 150 0.58 22.15 8.77
CA ALA A 150 1.17 21.87 7.47
C ALA A 150 2.46 21.03 7.58
N ARG A 151 3.15 21.07 8.72
CA ARG A 151 4.43 20.38 8.92
C ARG A 151 4.22 18.85 8.91
N PRO A 152 4.85 18.10 7.99
CA PRO A 152 4.77 16.64 7.99
C PRO A 152 5.43 16.10 9.28
N ARG A 153 4.63 15.56 10.19
CA ARG A 153 5.14 14.77 11.31
C ARG A 153 5.37 13.35 10.80
N PRO A 154 6.62 12.85 10.75
CA PRO A 154 6.86 11.48 10.37
C PRO A 154 6.12 10.56 11.33
N LEU A 155 5.34 9.62 10.79
CA LEU A 155 4.62 8.63 11.59
C LEU A 155 5.67 7.72 12.26
N ARG A 156 5.92 7.94 13.55
CA ARG A 156 6.75 7.06 14.36
C ARG A 156 5.86 5.95 14.92
N ARG A 157 6.02 4.75 14.38
CA ARG A 157 5.40 3.55 14.93
C ARG A 157 6.31 3.02 16.03
N GLU A 158 5.82 3.02 17.25
CA GLU A 158 6.49 2.48 18.43
C GLU A 158 5.53 1.55 19.18
N VAL A 159 6.08 0.50 19.78
CA VAL A 159 5.30 -0.39 20.64
C VAL A 159 5.26 0.25 22.01
N LEU A 160 4.08 0.67 22.45
CA LEU A 160 3.89 1.33 23.74
C LEU A 160 2.94 0.51 24.63
N PRO A 161 3.21 0.36 25.94
CA PRO A 161 2.27 -0.26 26.87
C PRO A 161 0.99 0.57 26.99
N ALA A 162 -0.16 -0.07 26.76
CA ALA A 162 -1.46 0.63 26.77
C ALA A 162 -1.75 1.35 28.09
N ARG A 163 -1.29 0.81 29.23
CA ARG A 163 -1.46 1.44 30.55
C ARG A 163 -0.78 2.81 30.62
N GLU A 164 0.47 2.92 30.16
CA GLU A 164 1.24 4.16 30.23
C GLU A 164 0.59 5.26 29.38
N LEU A 165 0.08 4.90 28.20
CA LEU A 165 -0.68 5.82 27.36
C LEU A 165 -1.96 6.30 28.06
N LEU A 166 -2.71 5.40 28.70
CA LEU A 166 -3.95 5.75 29.39
C LEU A 166 -3.71 6.63 30.61
N GLU A 167 -2.62 6.41 31.36
CA GLU A 167 -2.24 7.25 32.49
C GLU A 167 -1.83 8.66 32.04
N ALA A 168 -1.02 8.77 30.99
CA ALA A 168 -0.63 10.06 30.40
C ALA A 168 -1.85 10.85 29.89
N VAL A 169 -2.79 10.18 29.21
CA VAL A 169 -4.04 10.81 28.75
C VAL A 169 -4.87 11.29 29.95
N ARG A 170 -4.97 10.49 31.01
CA ARG A 170 -5.69 10.87 32.23
C ARG A 170 -5.08 12.10 32.90
N GLU A 171 -3.76 12.19 32.99
CA GLU A 171 -3.08 13.37 33.56
C GLU A 171 -3.35 14.64 32.77
N VAL A 172 -3.29 14.58 31.43
CA VAL A 172 -3.59 15.73 30.57
C VAL A 172 -5.03 16.20 30.74
N LEU A 173 -5.99 15.26 30.81
CA LEU A 173 -7.40 15.60 31.02
C LEU A 173 -7.69 16.13 32.41
N ALA A 174 -7.01 15.61 33.44
CA ALA A 174 -7.14 16.10 34.81
C ALA A 174 -6.58 17.52 34.98
N ALA A 175 -5.57 17.90 34.18
CA ALA A 175 -4.99 19.24 34.20
C ALA A 175 -5.86 20.32 33.50
N GLN A 176 -6.93 19.92 32.81
CA GLN A 176 -7.85 20.82 32.11
C GLN A 176 -9.19 21.04 32.84
N ALA A 177 -9.38 20.39 33.99
CA ALA A 177 -10.55 20.53 34.88
C ALA A 177 -10.23 21.45 36.06
#